data_AF-A0AB37YTA0-F1
#
_entry.id   AF-A0AB37YTA0-F1
#
_cell.length_a   1.000
_cell.length_b   1.000
_cell.length_c   1.000
_cell.angle_alpha   90.00
_cell.angle_beta   90.00
_cell.angle_gamma   90.00
#
_symmetry.space_group_name_H-M   'P 1'
#
loop_
_entity.id
_entity.type
_entity.pdbx_description
1 polymer ?
#
loop_
_entity_poly.entity_id
_entity_poly.type
_entity_poly.pdbx_seq_one_letter_code
_entity_poly.pdbx_strand_id
1 'polypeptide(L)'
;MEICVAHRVPPYRIGWAMTGSLGQTTAKEMNEMYKRSIIEPGQEILEHRLNNQLFRVFAEILGGLDWYFKLNEIDTDDREADMQYAADGYEKRILTRNESHKVVGYEPVADGDTFFEGSQTVSQVEQIAKAADDKQDNLIAINTFREKHEEIEKAMQKKVADFFQSRESGS
;
A
#
# COMPACT_ATOMS: atom_id res chain seq x y z
N MET A 1 25.32 -21.01 8.76
CA MET A 1 25.16 -19.98 7.70
C MET A 1 24.52 -20.57 6.44
N GLU A 2 24.96 -21.74 5.96
CA GLU A 2 24.41 -22.40 4.76
C GLU A 2 22.90 -22.68 4.82
N ILE A 3 22.39 -23.13 5.97
CA ILE A 3 20.95 -23.36 6.19
C ILE A 3 20.12 -22.06 5.98
N CYS A 4 20.60 -20.94 6.53
CA CYS A 4 19.96 -19.63 6.38
C CYS A 4 19.88 -19.19 4.92
N VAL A 5 20.96 -19.39 4.17
CA VAL A 5 21.04 -19.08 2.74
C VAL A 5 20.09 -19.97 1.92
N ALA A 6 20.07 -21.27 2.21
CA ALA A 6 19.18 -22.22 1.53
C ALA A 6 17.70 -21.88 1.72
N HIS A 7 17.32 -21.45 2.92
CA HIS A 7 15.94 -21.07 3.24
C HIS A 7 15.62 -19.60 2.96
N ARG A 8 16.55 -18.81 2.42
CA ARG A 8 16.38 -17.38 2.18
C ARG A 8 15.96 -16.62 3.45
N VAL A 9 16.58 -16.94 4.58
CA VAL A 9 16.36 -16.27 5.87
C VAL A 9 17.67 -15.61 6.32
N PRO A 10 17.68 -14.33 6.70
CA PRO A 10 18.89 -13.69 7.20
C PRO A 10 19.32 -14.27 8.55
N PRO A 11 20.63 -14.50 8.79
CA PRO A 11 21.10 -15.08 10.06
C PRO A 11 20.72 -14.27 11.32
N TYR A 12 20.65 -12.94 11.22
CA TYR A 12 20.27 -12.10 12.37
C TYR A 12 18.82 -12.31 12.80
N ARG A 13 17.92 -12.77 11.91
CA ARG A 13 16.51 -13.07 12.25
C ARG A 13 16.37 -14.29 13.17
N ILE A 14 17.38 -15.16 13.21
CA ILE A 14 17.43 -16.34 14.08
C ILE A 14 18.37 -16.14 15.28
N GLY A 15 18.72 -14.90 15.60
CA GLY A 15 19.56 -14.56 16.76
C GLY A 15 21.06 -14.74 16.54
N TRP A 16 21.52 -14.97 15.30
CA TRP A 16 22.94 -15.00 15.01
C TRP A 16 23.50 -13.59 14.97
N ALA A 17 24.39 -13.24 15.90
CA ALA A 17 25.05 -11.94 15.93
C ALA A 17 25.93 -11.78 14.67
N MET A 18 25.57 -10.83 13.81
CA MET A 18 26.36 -10.43 12.64
C MET A 18 27.08 -9.13 13.01
N THR A 19 28.38 -9.20 13.25
CA THR A 19 29.19 -8.02 13.56
C THR A 19 29.64 -7.37 12.25
N GLY A 20 29.21 -6.14 11.98
CA GLY A 20 29.67 -5.36 10.83
C GLY A 20 31.14 -4.93 10.95
N SER A 21 31.76 -4.58 9.83
CA SER A 21 33.18 -4.18 9.70
C SER A 21 33.61 -3.05 10.64
N LEU A 22 32.67 -2.23 11.12
CA LEU A 22 32.93 -1.01 11.90
C LEU A 22 32.10 -0.87 13.19
N GLY A 23 31.56 -1.97 13.73
CA GLY A 23 30.80 -1.94 15.01
C GLY A 23 29.50 -1.12 15.01
N GLN A 24 29.06 -0.60 13.86
CA GLN A 24 27.78 0.10 13.71
C GLN A 24 26.62 -0.87 13.44
N THR A 25 25.42 -0.40 13.75
CA THR A 25 24.12 -1.09 13.66
C THR A 25 23.84 -1.64 12.26
N THR A 26 24.27 -2.87 12.00
CA THR A 26 24.14 -3.56 10.69
C THR A 26 22.69 -4.01 10.41
N ALA A 27 21.80 -3.96 11.40
CA ALA A 27 20.45 -4.52 11.31
C ALA A 27 19.56 -3.81 10.27
N LYS A 28 19.60 -2.46 10.17
CA LYS A 28 18.77 -1.71 9.23
C LYS A 28 19.18 -2.00 7.78
N GLU A 29 20.47 -1.85 7.47
CA GLU A 29 21.02 -2.14 6.14
C GLU A 29 20.79 -3.60 5.72
N MET A 30 20.92 -4.54 6.64
CA MET A 30 20.66 -5.95 6.36
C MET A 30 19.18 -6.27 6.16
N ASN A 31 18.28 -5.50 6.78
CA ASN A 31 16.84 -5.64 6.57
C ASN A 31 16.45 -5.09 5.20
N GLU A 32 17.00 -3.94 4.79
CA GLU A 32 16.85 -3.39 3.45
C GLU A 32 17.37 -4.35 2.37
N MET A 33 18.59 -4.87 2.55
CA MET A 33 19.17 -5.83 1.62
C MET A 33 18.32 -7.09 1.50
N TYR A 34 17.73 -7.55 2.61
CA TYR A 34 16.85 -8.70 2.63
C TYR A 34 15.53 -8.44 1.89
N LYS A 35 14.88 -7.30 2.15
CA LYS A 35 13.67 -6.86 1.44
C LYS A 35 13.92 -6.89 -0.08
N ARG A 36 14.95 -6.20 -0.52
CA ARG A 36 15.27 -6.03 -1.95
C ARG A 36 15.72 -7.32 -2.64
N SER A 37 16.50 -8.16 -1.96
CA SER A 37 17.15 -9.31 -2.62
C SER A 37 16.33 -10.60 -2.55
N ILE A 38 15.41 -10.70 -1.58
CA ILE A 38 14.65 -11.93 -1.33
C ILE A 38 13.15 -11.69 -1.39
N ILE A 39 12.65 -10.68 -0.67
CA ILE A 39 11.20 -10.51 -0.51
C ILE A 39 10.58 -9.98 -1.80
N GLU A 40 11.11 -8.89 -2.36
CA GLU A 40 10.61 -8.27 -3.60
C GLU A 40 10.58 -9.25 -4.77
N PRO A 41 11.66 -9.98 -5.11
CA PRO A 41 11.59 -11.00 -6.16
C PRO A 41 10.57 -12.11 -5.87
N GLY A 42 10.40 -12.47 -4.59
CA GLY A 42 9.38 -13.43 -4.17
C GLY A 42 7.96 -12.93 -4.39
N GLN A 43 7.70 -11.65 -4.11
CA GLN A 43 6.43 -10.98 -4.38
C GLN A 43 6.15 -10.94 -5.88
N GLU A 44 7.13 -10.55 -6.71
CA GLU A 44 6.98 -10.51 -8.17
C GLU A 44 6.63 -11.90 -8.75
N ILE A 45 7.29 -12.96 -8.29
CA ILE A 45 7.00 -14.33 -8.73
C ILE A 45 5.58 -14.73 -8.32
N LEU A 46 5.16 -14.38 -7.11
CA LEU A 46 3.82 -14.69 -6.61
C LEU A 46 2.75 -13.92 -7.38
N GLU A 47 2.93 -12.62 -7.59
CA GLU A 47 2.06 -11.78 -8.41
C GLU A 47 1.94 -12.35 -9.82
N HIS A 48 3.06 -12.66 -10.47
CA HIS A 48 3.07 -13.22 -11.81
C HIS A 48 2.28 -14.53 -11.89
N ARG A 49 2.44 -15.42 -10.89
CA ARG A 49 1.70 -16.68 -10.84
C ARG A 49 0.21 -16.46 -10.60
N LEU A 50 -0.15 -15.59 -9.65
CA LEU A 50 -1.54 -15.28 -9.37
C LEU A 50 -2.24 -14.71 -10.60
N ASN A 51 -1.64 -13.70 -11.23
CA ASN A 51 -2.16 -13.07 -12.44
C ASN A 51 -2.32 -14.06 -13.59
N ASN A 52 -1.31 -14.87 -13.88
CA ASN A 52 -1.33 -15.74 -15.06
C ASN A 52 -2.06 -17.07 -14.87
N GLN A 53 -2.15 -17.60 -13.65
CA GLN A 53 -2.68 -18.96 -13.41
C GLN A 53 -4.04 -18.94 -12.74
N LEU A 54 -4.26 -18.06 -11.76
CA LEU A 54 -5.54 -17.99 -11.04
C LEU A 54 -6.46 -16.97 -11.71
N PHE A 55 -5.97 -15.75 -11.81
CA PHE A 55 -6.75 -14.57 -12.16
C PHE A 55 -7.09 -14.51 -13.65
N ARG A 56 -6.20 -14.95 -14.54
CA ARG A 56 -6.50 -15.09 -15.97
C ARG A 56 -7.77 -15.90 -16.26
N VAL A 57 -8.11 -16.90 -15.43
CA VAL A 57 -9.34 -17.70 -15.60
C VAL A 57 -10.60 -16.87 -15.35
N PHE A 58 -10.51 -15.83 -14.52
CA PHE A 58 -11.62 -14.94 -14.19
C PHE A 58 -11.69 -13.70 -15.09
N ALA A 59 -10.70 -13.51 -15.98
CA ALA A 59 -10.61 -12.34 -16.86
C ALA A 59 -11.89 -12.12 -17.70
N GLU A 60 -12.53 -13.18 -18.21
CA GLU A 60 -13.79 -13.07 -18.96
C GLU A 60 -14.97 -12.53 -18.13
N ILE A 61 -14.96 -12.76 -16.81
CA ILE A 61 -16.05 -12.32 -15.91
C ILE A 61 -15.81 -10.89 -15.42
N LEU A 62 -14.55 -10.48 -15.27
CA LEU A 62 -14.18 -9.17 -14.74
C LEU A 62 -14.35 -8.02 -15.76
N GLY A 63 -14.91 -8.32 -16.94
CA GLY A 63 -15.16 -7.36 -18.00
C GLY A 63 -13.85 -6.94 -18.69
N GLY A 64 -13.95 -6.27 -19.84
CA GLY A 64 -12.79 -5.85 -20.67
C GLY A 64 -11.84 -4.82 -20.05
N LEU A 65 -11.77 -4.74 -18.72
CA LEU A 65 -10.79 -3.98 -17.97
C LEU A 65 -9.59 -4.90 -17.70
N ASP A 66 -8.41 -4.52 -18.16
CA ASP A 66 -7.15 -5.20 -17.83
C ASP A 66 -6.82 -4.98 -16.35
N TRP A 67 -7.27 -5.89 -15.50
CA TRP A 67 -6.97 -5.87 -14.07
C TRP A 67 -5.73 -6.72 -13.77
N TYR A 68 -4.87 -6.22 -12.86
CA TYR A 68 -3.65 -6.88 -12.45
C TYR A 68 -3.54 -6.85 -10.92
N PHE A 69 -3.37 -8.02 -10.31
CA PHE A 69 -3.10 -8.15 -8.89
C PHE A 69 -1.66 -7.73 -8.59
N LYS A 70 -1.48 -6.78 -7.67
CA LYS A 70 -0.17 -6.32 -7.21
C LYS A 70 -0.14 -6.30 -5.69
N LEU A 71 0.95 -6.77 -5.11
CA LEU A 71 1.21 -6.67 -3.68
C LEU A 71 1.70 -5.26 -3.37
N ASN A 72 1.31 -4.75 -2.21
CA ASN A 72 1.86 -3.50 -1.72
C ASN A 72 3.34 -3.68 -1.39
N GLU A 73 4.12 -2.64 -1.68
CA GLU A 73 5.51 -2.59 -1.25
C GLU A 73 5.58 -2.62 0.28
N ILE A 74 6.55 -3.35 0.81
CA ILE A 74 6.78 -3.37 2.25
C ILE A 74 7.39 -2.04 2.65
N ASP A 75 6.64 -1.24 3.40
CA ASP A 75 7.13 -0.03 4.04
C ASP A 75 8.17 -0.40 5.10
N THR A 76 9.43 -0.06 4.85
CA THR A 76 10.55 -0.21 5.80
C THR A 76 11.03 1.13 6.34
N ASP A 77 10.34 2.21 5.95
CA ASP A 77 10.71 3.56 6.32
C ASP A 77 10.37 3.83 7.78
N ASP A 78 11.17 4.72 8.37
CA ASP A 78 10.99 5.13 9.75
C ASP A 78 10.00 6.31 9.77
N ARG A 79 8.70 5.97 9.79
CA ARG A 79 7.63 6.97 9.83
C ARG A 79 7.78 7.95 11.00
N GLU A 80 8.42 7.54 12.09
CA GLU A 80 8.70 8.42 13.22
C GLU A 80 9.77 9.44 12.85
N ALA A 81 10.86 9.02 12.22
CA ALA A 81 11.89 9.92 11.71
C ALA A 81 11.35 10.88 10.64
N ASP A 82 10.50 10.42 9.73
CA ASP A 82 9.90 11.25 8.69
C ASP A 82 8.92 12.28 9.29
N MET A 83 8.15 11.88 10.30
CA MET A 83 7.26 12.77 11.03
C MET A 83 8.04 13.81 11.84
N GLN A 84 9.14 13.41 12.48
CA GLN A 84 10.04 14.34 13.17
C GLN A 84 10.68 15.32 12.19
N TYR A 85 11.18 14.86 11.05
CA TYR A 85 11.75 15.73 10.01
C TYR A 85 10.71 16.74 9.48
N ALA A 86 9.49 16.29 9.22
CA ALA A 86 8.41 17.16 8.76
C ALA A 86 8.01 18.19 9.83
N ALA A 87 7.87 17.78 11.09
CA ALA A 87 7.56 18.68 12.20
C ALA A 87 8.66 19.72 12.44
N ASP A 88 9.92 19.27 12.50
CA ASP A 88 11.09 20.13 12.65
C ASP A 88 11.23 21.10 11.48
N GLY A 89 11.04 20.61 10.24
CA GLY A 89 11.14 21.41 9.03
C GLY A 89 10.07 22.50 8.98
N TYR A 90 8.84 22.17 9.41
CA TYR A 90 7.76 23.14 9.54
C TYR A 90 8.02 24.18 10.62
N GLU A 91 8.42 23.76 11.83
CA GLU A 91 8.71 24.65 12.95
C GLU A 91 9.88 25.59 12.65
N LYS A 92 10.93 25.07 12.00
CA LYS A 92 12.14 25.83 11.63
C LYS A 92 11.96 26.66 10.35
N ARG A 93 10.76 26.71 9.76
CA ARG A 93 10.43 27.44 8.53
C ARG A 93 11.27 27.04 7.32
N ILE A 94 11.69 25.77 7.27
CA ILE A 94 12.40 25.18 6.15
C ILE A 94 11.40 24.61 5.15
N LEU A 95 10.30 24.05 5.63
CA LEU A 95 9.22 23.47 4.84
C LEU A 95 7.91 24.25 5.07
N THR A 96 7.11 24.38 4.03
CA THR A 96 5.71 24.80 4.13
C THR A 96 4.85 23.66 4.69
N ARG A 97 3.60 23.95 5.07
CA ARG A 97 2.68 22.93 5.61
C ARG A 97 2.40 21.83 4.57
N ASN A 98 2.20 22.20 3.31
CA ASN A 98 1.95 21.26 2.23
C ASN A 98 3.19 20.43 1.86
N GLU A 99 4.38 21.02 1.93
CA GLU A 99 5.63 20.25 1.78
C GLU A 99 5.82 19.24 2.91
N SER A 100 5.47 19.63 4.15
CA SER A 100 5.52 18.73 5.31
C SER A 100 4.49 17.60 5.20
N HIS A 101 3.26 17.90 4.73
CA HIS A 101 2.24 16.90 4.43
C HIS A 101 2.69 15.91 3.36
N LYS A 102 3.38 16.40 2.32
CA LYS A 102 3.92 15.55 1.25
C LYS A 102 4.95 14.55 1.76
N VAL A 103 5.81 14.94 2.71
CA VAL A 103 6.79 14.04 3.33
C VAL A 103 6.09 12.91 4.09
N VAL A 104 4.99 13.20 4.79
CA VAL A 104 4.28 12.21 5.64
C VAL A 104 3.14 11.48 4.89
N GLY A 105 2.83 11.89 3.66
CA GLY A 105 1.80 11.29 2.81
C GLY A 105 0.37 11.78 3.06
N TYR A 106 0.19 12.98 3.62
CA TYR A 106 -1.12 13.62 3.79
C TYR A 106 -1.53 14.44 2.56
N GLU A 107 -2.84 14.59 2.36
CA GLU A 107 -3.39 15.44 1.31
C GLU A 107 -3.04 16.92 1.54
N PRO A 108 -2.77 17.69 0.46
CA PRO A 108 -2.51 19.11 0.56
C PRO A 108 -3.76 19.87 1.01
N VAL A 109 -3.56 20.91 1.81
CA VAL A 109 -4.65 21.76 2.34
C VAL A 109 -4.59 23.12 1.65
N ALA A 110 -5.76 23.71 1.37
CA ALA A 110 -5.84 25.10 0.93
C ALA A 110 -5.16 26.01 1.96
N ASP A 111 -4.36 26.98 1.50
CA ASP A 111 -3.53 27.86 2.35
C ASP A 111 -2.30 27.18 3.03
N GLY A 112 -1.97 25.95 2.63
CA GLY A 112 -0.83 25.20 3.18
C GLY A 112 0.54 25.52 2.57
N ASP A 113 0.62 26.38 1.55
CA ASP A 113 1.89 26.79 0.92
C ASP A 113 2.57 27.96 1.67
N THR A 114 2.04 28.31 2.84
CA THR A 114 2.59 29.34 3.71
C THR A 114 3.56 28.72 4.74
N PHE A 115 4.61 29.47 5.08
CA PHE A 115 5.54 29.10 6.14
C PHE A 115 4.93 29.36 7.51
N PHE A 116 5.36 28.62 8.53
CA PHE A 116 4.87 28.80 9.89
C PHE A 116 5.19 30.19 10.45
N GLU A 117 4.19 31.06 10.49
CA GLU A 117 4.20 32.32 11.23
C GLU A 117 3.85 32.01 12.68
N GLY A 118 4.86 32.04 13.55
CA GLY A 118 4.74 31.65 14.96
C GLY A 118 3.51 32.26 15.62
N SER A 119 2.59 31.38 16.06
CA SER A 119 1.37 31.64 16.82
C SER A 119 0.77 33.05 16.68
N GLN A 120 -0.12 33.22 15.70
CA GLN A 120 -1.39 33.88 15.97
C GLN A 120 -2.51 32.86 15.83
N THR A 121 -3.10 32.50 16.96
CA THR A 121 -4.41 31.85 17.02
C THR A 121 -5.41 32.62 16.18
N VAL A 122 -5.82 32.04 15.05
CA VAL A 122 -7.11 32.37 14.46
C VAL A 122 -7.79 31.07 14.05
N SER A 123 -8.71 30.66 14.93
CA SER A 123 -9.79 29.75 14.62
C SER A 123 -10.62 30.33 13.47
N GLN A 124 -10.64 29.68 12.32
CA GLN A 124 -11.76 29.74 11.39
C GLN A 124 -11.73 28.49 10.50
N VAL A 125 -12.44 27.45 10.96
CA VAL A 125 -12.87 26.38 10.07
C VAL A 125 -13.97 26.98 9.21
N GLU A 126 -13.61 27.52 8.04
CA GLU A 126 -14.58 27.85 7.03
C GLU A 126 -15.22 26.55 6.55
N GLN A 127 -16.52 26.42 6.78
CA GLN A 127 -17.34 25.33 6.27
C GLN A 127 -17.33 25.44 4.74
N ILE A 128 -16.61 24.53 4.08
CA ILE A 128 -16.66 24.37 2.63
C ILE A 128 -18.13 24.17 2.25
N ALA A 129 -18.64 25.13 1.47
CA ALA A 129 -20.00 25.13 0.98
C ALA A 129 -20.30 23.78 0.32
N LYS A 130 -21.35 23.10 0.81
CA LYS A 130 -21.97 21.97 0.13
C LYS A 130 -22.41 22.43 -1.26
N ALA A 131 -21.61 22.15 -2.28
CA ALA A 131 -22.07 22.18 -3.65
C ALA A 131 -23.28 21.23 -3.74
N ALA A 132 -24.43 21.80 -4.10
CA ALA A 132 -25.62 21.06 -4.43
C ALA A 132 -25.32 20.29 -5.73
N ASP A 133 -24.96 19.03 -5.58
CA ASP A 133 -24.84 18.09 -6.70
C ASP A 133 -25.82 16.94 -6.42
N ASP A 134 -26.66 16.65 -7.41
CA ASP A 134 -27.94 15.97 -7.30
C ASP A 134 -27.86 14.61 -6.57
N LYS A 135 -28.28 14.61 -5.30
CA LYS A 135 -28.26 13.43 -4.41
C LYS A 135 -29.02 12.23 -4.96
N GLN A 136 -30.00 12.46 -5.83
CA GLN A 136 -30.85 11.42 -6.40
C GLN A 136 -30.09 10.63 -7.49
N ASP A 137 -29.38 11.32 -8.37
CA ASP A 137 -28.63 10.69 -9.46
C ASP A 137 -27.41 9.92 -8.95
N ASN A 138 -26.73 10.47 -7.93
CA ASN A 138 -25.68 9.75 -7.21
C ASN A 138 -26.20 8.48 -6.51
N LEU A 139 -27.39 8.51 -5.91
CA LEU A 139 -27.97 7.34 -5.26
C LEU A 139 -28.36 6.25 -6.27
N ILE A 140 -28.89 6.65 -7.44
CA ILE A 140 -29.22 5.73 -8.53
C ILE A 140 -27.95 5.10 -9.10
N ALA A 141 -26.88 5.88 -9.31
CA ALA A 141 -25.59 5.38 -9.77
C ALA A 141 -24.94 4.40 -8.78
N ILE A 142 -25.01 4.70 -7.48
CA ILE A 142 -24.49 3.81 -6.42
C ILE A 142 -25.28 2.49 -6.36
N ASN A 143 -26.61 2.54 -6.48
CA ASN A 143 -27.44 1.34 -6.44
C ASN A 143 -27.23 0.47 -7.69
N THR A 144 -27.16 1.06 -8.88
CA THR A 144 -26.86 0.31 -10.12
C THR A 144 -25.44 -0.26 -10.12
N PHE A 145 -24.46 0.44 -9.54
CA PHE A 145 -23.13 -0.11 -9.32
C PHE A 145 -23.16 -1.31 -8.37
N ARG A 146 -23.88 -1.20 -7.24
CA ARG A 146 -24.04 -2.30 -6.27
C ARG A 146 -24.67 -3.54 -6.90
N GLU A 147 -25.75 -3.39 -7.65
CA GLU A 147 -26.44 -4.51 -8.31
C GLU A 147 -25.51 -5.23 -9.30
N LYS A 148 -24.77 -4.48 -10.12
CA LYS A 148 -23.76 -5.06 -11.03
C LYS A 148 -22.65 -5.79 -10.28
N HIS A 149 -22.20 -5.24 -9.16
CA HIS A 149 -21.18 -5.88 -8.32
C HIS A 149 -21.68 -7.16 -7.67
N GLU A 150 -22.92 -7.20 -7.19
CA GLU A 150 -23.53 -8.42 -6.64
C GLU A 150 -23.70 -9.53 -7.67
N GLU A 151 -24.04 -9.18 -8.92
CA GLU A 151 -24.11 -10.15 -10.02
C GLU A 151 -22.73 -10.72 -10.36
N ILE A 152 -21.71 -9.87 -10.43
CA ILE A 152 -20.31 -10.28 -10.64
C ILE A 152 -19.83 -11.17 -9.48
N GLU A 153 -20.18 -10.84 -8.23
CA GLU A 153 -19.81 -11.63 -7.06
C GLU A 153 -20.43 -13.03 -7.10
N LYS A 154 -21.73 -13.14 -7.40
CA LYS A 154 -22.41 -14.44 -7.56
C LYS A 154 -21.80 -15.27 -8.69
N ALA A 155 -21.46 -14.64 -9.82
CA ALA A 155 -20.79 -15.30 -10.93
C ALA A 155 -19.38 -15.78 -10.55
N MET A 156 -18.63 -14.99 -9.79
CA MET A 156 -17.33 -15.39 -9.25
C MET A 156 -17.44 -16.56 -8.27
N GLN A 157 -18.36 -16.49 -7.29
CA GLN A 157 -18.56 -17.57 -6.31
C GLN A 157 -18.87 -18.90 -6.99
N LYS A 158 -19.70 -18.88 -8.04
CA LYS A 158 -20.01 -20.07 -8.83
C LYS A 158 -18.77 -20.61 -9.56
N LYS A 159 -18.04 -19.76 -10.28
CA LYS A 159 -16.83 -20.19 -11.02
C LYS A 159 -15.73 -20.71 -10.08
N VAL A 160 -15.61 -20.14 -8.88
CA VAL A 160 -14.71 -20.61 -7.83
C VAL A 160 -15.11 -22.01 -7.38
N ALA A 161 -16.39 -22.24 -7.05
CA ALA A 161 -16.87 -23.57 -6.64
C ALA A 161 -16.60 -24.64 -7.72
N ASP A 162 -16.91 -24.33 -8.98
CA ASP A 162 -16.70 -25.25 -10.11
C ASP A 162 -15.20 -25.54 -10.36
N PHE A 163 -14.33 -24.53 -10.23
CA PHE A 163 -12.88 -24.67 -10.39
C PHE A 163 -12.27 -25.60 -9.33
N PHE A 164 -12.70 -25.50 -8.06
CA PHE A 164 -12.17 -26.35 -7.00
C PHE A 164 -12.77 -27.77 -7.02
N GLN A 165 -14.06 -27.94 -7.35
CA GLN A 165 -14.69 -29.26 -7.47
C GLN A 165 -14.09 -30.09 -8.62
N SER A 166 -13.82 -29.48 -9.77
CA SER A 166 -13.22 -30.17 -10.93
C SER A 166 -11.82 -30.73 -10.65
N ARG A 167 -11.10 -30.18 -9.66
CA ARG A 167 -9.80 -30.71 -9.22
C ARG A 167 -9.90 -31.89 -8.26
N GLU A 168 -10.97 -31.99 -7.46
CA GLU A 168 -11.19 -33.13 -6.57
C GLU A 168 -11.62 -34.39 -7.33
N SER A 169 -12.33 -34.24 -8.45
CA SER A 169 -12.71 -35.35 -9.34
C SER A 169 -11.62 -35.83 -10.30
N GLY A 170 -10.44 -35.22 -10.25
CA GLY A 170 -9.31 -35.45 -11.18
C GLY A 170 -8.11 -36.18 -10.58
N SER A 171 -8.28 -36.90 -9.46
CA SER A 171 -7.32 -37.90 -8.94
C SER A 171 -7.78 -39.31 -9.30
#